data_AF-A0A9W9X5R6-F1
#
_entry.id   AF-A0A9W9X5R6-F1
#
_cell.length_a   1.000
_cell.length_b   1.000
_cell.length_c   1.000
_cell.angle_alpha   90.00
_cell.angle_beta   90.00
_cell.angle_gamma   90.00
#
_symmetry.space_group_name_H-M   'P 1'
#
loop_
_entity.id
_entity.type
_entity.pdbx_description
1 polymer ?
#
loop_
_entity_poly.entity_id
_entity_poly.type
_entity_poly.pdbx_seq_one_letter_code
_entity_poly.pdbx_strand_id
1 'polypeptide(L)'
;MVHQAHNIPWNVFVSNLSWGSTKIKGDRIINLHPRGRKDQGKELTYFLRAFIRTIQEHTKSERAKYPSHIGAKEPHDIVLNPATVHNITPTVRRWRSYGFRGDCPSGVCNTFAEKECRCVPIPDEERRAAAFLRPYGQRRCYVFLRDNKDAFFNIEIVKTLILHGEMEALLQACALPGVELAKWWEDSECQCEYAVLGWDQVCIKALRAYICLNTIDSLPELWDKASGSTEETDYRRSRFYQYTLRTCTGEEDHISEVTTYPHRAFFGIGDNQFRGEYTVPQIRRSHWLRWEPQPRLLYIKMYDWPRSNHYGKVPIEEFLTLENPAYMGHPPSQSGVALIQSYLFEKGLPAELVLMVMDLADYKPIGRLSEPHDPFHPSNRMELDQYVTYCWQLLVRCEMLASALDMRIPWEKLIADCLVEFFASDRDGQGRFYWNARDEEGAITHRVFIKP
;
A
#
# COMPACT_ATOMS: atom_id res chain seq x y z
N MET A 1 -19.07 -6.32 -5.12
CA MET A 1 -20.06 -6.71 -4.10
C MET A 1 -19.21 -6.65 -2.88
N VAL A 2 -19.63 -5.91 -1.85
CA VAL A 2 -18.73 -5.57 -0.77
C VAL A 2 -18.12 -6.84 -0.17
N HIS A 3 -16.79 -6.93 -0.14
CA HIS A 3 -16.10 -8.14 0.24
C HIS A 3 -16.32 -8.41 1.74
N GLN A 4 -16.57 -9.67 2.08
CA GLN A 4 -16.97 -10.10 3.44
C GLN A 4 -18.22 -9.39 3.99
N ALA A 5 -19.19 -8.97 3.15
CA ALA A 5 -20.41 -8.29 3.61
C ALA A 5 -21.25 -9.05 4.65
N HIS A 6 -21.12 -10.38 4.73
CA HIS A 6 -21.81 -11.22 5.72
C HIS A 6 -21.08 -11.29 7.06
N ASN A 7 -19.77 -11.01 7.10
CA ASN A 7 -18.94 -11.09 8.32
C ASN A 7 -18.60 -9.72 8.88
N ILE A 8 -18.45 -8.72 8.02
CA ILE A 8 -18.06 -7.34 8.35
C ILE A 8 -19.26 -6.42 8.14
N PRO A 9 -19.71 -5.66 9.17
CA PRO A 9 -20.91 -4.85 9.10
C PRO A 9 -20.66 -3.51 8.39
N TRP A 10 -20.34 -3.57 7.09
CA TRP A 10 -20.04 -2.40 6.27
C TRP A 10 -21.16 -1.38 6.23
N ASN A 11 -22.42 -1.84 6.18
CA ASN A 11 -23.60 -0.99 6.23
C ASN A 11 -23.68 -0.16 7.54
N VAL A 12 -23.37 -0.78 8.69
CA VAL A 12 -23.30 -0.09 9.98
C VAL A 12 -22.19 0.95 9.94
N PHE A 13 -21.03 0.59 9.42
CA PHE A 13 -19.90 1.50 9.28
C PHE A 13 -20.22 2.71 8.39
N VAL A 14 -20.65 2.51 7.15
CA VAL A 14 -20.92 3.63 6.23
C VAL A 14 -22.12 4.48 6.63
N SER A 15 -23.07 3.94 7.40
CA SER A 15 -24.19 4.72 7.95
C SER A 15 -23.73 5.82 8.93
N ASN A 16 -22.50 5.73 9.44
CA ASN A 16 -21.87 6.74 10.28
C ASN A 16 -21.14 7.83 9.48
N LEU A 17 -21.12 7.72 8.15
CA LEU A 17 -20.43 8.64 7.26
C LEU A 17 -21.43 9.43 6.42
N SER A 18 -21.07 10.66 6.08
CA SER A 18 -21.81 11.51 5.16
C SER A 18 -20.86 12.21 4.19
N TRP A 19 -21.19 12.17 2.90
CA TRP A 19 -20.48 12.94 1.89
C TRP A 19 -20.66 14.43 2.12
N GLY A 20 -19.57 15.19 2.00
CA GLY A 20 -19.65 16.63 2.13
C GLY A 20 -18.31 17.30 1.90
N SER A 21 -18.31 18.62 2.03
CA SER A 21 -17.09 19.40 1.98
C SER A 21 -16.88 20.21 3.24
N THR A 22 -15.69 20.15 3.80
CA THR A 22 -15.25 21.03 4.89
C THR A 22 -14.51 22.22 4.32
N LYS A 23 -14.77 23.42 4.85
CA LYS A 23 -13.97 24.62 4.57
C LYS A 23 -12.88 24.73 5.65
N ILE A 24 -11.63 24.42 5.30
CA ILE A 24 -10.49 24.64 6.20
C ILE A 24 -9.69 25.81 5.65
N LYS A 25 -9.68 26.95 6.36
CA LYS A 25 -8.93 28.16 5.98
C LYS A 25 -9.21 28.67 4.55
N GLY A 26 -10.43 28.50 4.05
CA GLY A 26 -10.83 28.92 2.70
C GLY A 26 -10.80 27.80 1.66
N ASP A 27 -10.10 26.70 1.92
CA ASP A 27 -10.04 25.55 1.00
C ASP A 27 -11.23 24.61 1.21
N ARG A 28 -11.88 24.22 0.09
CA ARG A 28 -12.94 23.21 0.07
C ARG A 28 -12.31 21.83 -0.10
N ILE A 29 -12.43 20.99 0.94
CA ILE A 29 -11.97 19.59 0.90
C ILE A 29 -13.18 18.68 0.80
N ILE A 30 -13.25 17.90 -0.27
CA ILE A 30 -14.31 16.92 -0.51
C ILE A 30 -13.94 15.60 0.17
N ASN A 31 -14.82 15.05 1.01
CA ASN A 31 -14.59 13.78 1.69
C ASN A 31 -15.88 13.15 2.24
N LEU A 32 -15.77 11.93 2.76
CA LEU A 32 -16.71 11.38 3.74
C LEU A 32 -16.35 11.89 5.15
N HIS A 33 -17.36 12.32 5.89
CA HIS A 33 -17.20 12.88 7.24
C HIS A 33 -18.04 12.11 8.26
N PRO A 34 -17.57 11.94 9.50
CA PRO A 34 -18.35 11.35 10.57
C PRO A 34 -19.62 12.16 10.86
N ARG A 35 -20.76 11.50 11.03
CA ARG A 35 -22.06 12.14 11.29
C ARG A 35 -22.22 12.65 12.73
N GLY A 36 -21.44 12.13 13.68
CA GLY A 36 -21.53 12.49 15.10
C GLY A 36 -22.81 11.99 15.78
N ARG A 37 -23.35 10.83 15.36
CA ARG A 37 -24.57 10.25 15.96
C ARG A 37 -24.30 9.76 17.39
N LYS A 38 -25.36 9.70 18.22
CA LYS A 38 -25.29 9.27 19.62
C LYS A 38 -24.60 7.90 19.81
N ASP A 39 -24.87 6.93 18.95
CA ASP A 39 -24.32 5.56 19.04
C ASP A 39 -23.15 5.30 18.09
N GLN A 40 -22.67 6.31 17.36
CA GLN A 40 -21.59 6.18 16.38
C GLN A 40 -20.35 5.50 16.96
N GLY A 41 -19.94 5.90 18.16
CA GLY A 41 -18.77 5.30 18.81
C GLY A 41 -18.89 3.79 19.01
N LYS A 42 -20.06 3.33 19.49
CA LYS A 42 -20.34 1.91 19.72
C LYS A 42 -20.41 1.13 18.41
N GLU A 43 -21.00 1.71 17.38
CA GLU A 43 -21.11 1.11 16.05
C GLU A 43 -19.75 0.97 15.36
N LEU A 44 -18.87 1.97 15.49
CA LEU A 44 -17.50 1.90 14.97
C LEU A 44 -16.67 0.86 15.74
N THR A 45 -16.80 0.78 17.06
CA THR A 45 -16.18 -0.29 17.86
C THR A 45 -16.73 -1.67 17.48
N TYR A 46 -18.02 -1.80 17.21
CA TYR A 46 -18.62 -3.05 16.73
C TYR A 46 -18.05 -3.47 15.37
N PHE A 47 -17.96 -2.54 14.42
CA PHE A 47 -17.31 -2.76 13.12
C PHE A 47 -15.86 -3.24 13.29
N LEU A 48 -15.07 -2.55 14.10
CA LEU A 48 -13.67 -2.88 14.35
C LEU A 48 -13.52 -4.30 14.92
N ARG A 49 -14.33 -4.67 15.93
CA ARG A 49 -14.30 -6.02 16.53
C ARG A 49 -14.69 -7.10 15.52
N ALA A 50 -15.72 -6.86 14.71
CA ALA A 50 -16.14 -7.80 13.67
C ALA A 50 -15.04 -7.99 12.60
N PHE A 51 -14.38 -6.89 12.19
CA PHE A 51 -13.27 -6.93 11.24
C PHE A 51 -12.11 -7.80 11.76
N ILE A 52 -11.66 -7.55 12.99
CA ILE A 52 -10.57 -8.29 13.64
C ILE A 52 -10.92 -9.77 13.79
N ARG A 53 -12.14 -10.07 14.27
CA ARG A 53 -12.61 -11.45 14.41
C ARG A 53 -12.59 -12.18 13.06
N THR A 54 -13.03 -11.52 12.00
CA THR A 54 -13.05 -12.12 10.64
C THR A 54 -11.63 -12.42 10.14
N ILE A 55 -10.66 -11.53 10.39
CA ILE A 55 -9.24 -11.83 10.10
C ILE A 55 -8.81 -13.10 10.85
N GLN A 56 -9.04 -13.15 12.16
CA GLN A 56 -8.61 -14.27 13.01
C GLN A 56 -9.25 -15.61 12.60
N GLU A 57 -10.54 -15.60 12.25
CA GLU A 57 -11.25 -16.78 11.75
C GLU A 57 -10.67 -17.25 10.42
N HIS A 58 -10.46 -16.34 9.47
CA HIS A 58 -9.90 -16.68 8.17
C HIS A 58 -8.42 -17.11 8.28
N THR A 59 -7.65 -16.53 9.19
CA THR A 59 -6.28 -16.96 9.49
C THR A 59 -6.24 -18.38 10.04
N LYS A 60 -7.17 -18.76 10.92
CA LYS A 60 -7.28 -20.16 11.39
C LYS A 60 -7.57 -21.12 10.22
N SER A 61 -8.53 -20.77 9.37
CA SER A 61 -8.88 -21.57 8.20
C SER A 61 -7.72 -21.67 7.19
N GLU A 62 -7.00 -20.57 6.97
CA GLU A 62 -5.85 -20.55 6.06
C GLU A 62 -4.68 -21.35 6.62
N ARG A 63 -4.37 -21.19 7.91
CA ARG A 63 -3.28 -21.91 8.59
C ARG A 63 -3.48 -23.42 8.59
N ALA A 64 -4.73 -23.89 8.59
CA ALA A 64 -5.07 -25.31 8.54
C ALA A 64 -4.66 -26.00 7.22
N LYS A 65 -4.37 -25.24 6.15
CA LYS A 65 -3.87 -25.78 4.89
C LYS A 65 -2.40 -26.25 4.95
N TYR A 66 -1.68 -25.84 5.99
CA TYR A 66 -0.25 -26.12 6.18
C TYR A 66 -0.04 -27.08 7.36
N PRO A 67 1.07 -27.85 7.39
CA PRO A 67 1.38 -28.75 8.50
C PRO A 67 1.29 -28.06 9.87
N SER A 68 0.66 -28.72 10.86
CA SER A 68 0.56 -28.18 12.23
C SER A 68 1.92 -28.10 12.91
N HIS A 69 2.82 -29.02 12.58
CA HIS A 69 4.19 -29.07 13.07
C HIS A 69 5.15 -28.92 11.89
N ILE A 70 6.07 -27.97 12.02
CA ILE A 70 7.15 -27.76 11.06
C ILE A 70 8.42 -28.26 11.73
N GLY A 71 9.09 -29.21 11.07
CA GLY A 71 10.32 -29.79 11.60
C GLY A 71 11.41 -28.73 11.78
N ALA A 72 12.26 -28.94 12.78
CA ALA A 72 13.45 -28.11 12.96
C ALA A 72 14.33 -28.22 11.71
N LYS A 73 14.82 -27.08 11.24
CA LYS A 73 15.77 -26.98 10.13
C LYS A 73 17.14 -26.60 10.65
N GLU A 74 18.17 -27.23 10.09
CA GLU A 74 19.55 -26.85 10.30
C GLU A 74 19.90 -25.60 9.47
N PRO A 75 20.90 -24.79 9.87
CA PRO A 75 21.26 -23.56 9.15
C PRO A 75 21.52 -23.72 7.65
N HIS A 76 21.97 -24.91 7.22
CA HIS A 76 22.28 -25.19 5.82
C HIS A 76 21.07 -25.66 5.00
N ASP A 77 19.95 -25.96 5.63
CA ASP A 77 18.75 -26.46 4.96
C ASP A 77 18.12 -25.39 4.07
N ILE A 78 17.56 -25.82 2.95
CA ILE A 78 16.90 -24.95 2.00
C ILE A 78 15.52 -24.59 2.54
N VAL A 79 15.25 -23.28 2.70
CA VAL A 79 13.93 -22.71 3.01
C VAL A 79 13.22 -22.31 1.72
N LEU A 80 13.93 -21.73 0.76
CA LEU A 80 13.39 -21.33 -0.53
C LEU A 80 13.64 -22.40 -1.58
N ASN A 81 12.65 -23.27 -1.80
CA ASN A 81 12.74 -24.32 -2.81
C ASN A 81 12.72 -23.73 -4.24
N PRO A 82 13.10 -24.51 -5.28
CA PRO A 82 13.16 -23.99 -6.66
C PRO A 82 11.84 -23.41 -7.20
N ALA A 83 10.70 -23.96 -6.80
CA ALA A 83 9.38 -23.47 -7.23
C ALA A 83 9.07 -22.12 -6.60
N THR A 84 9.28 -21.97 -5.28
CA THR A 84 9.14 -20.69 -4.58
C THR A 84 10.08 -19.63 -5.19
N VAL A 85 11.35 -19.97 -5.42
CA VAL A 85 12.32 -19.07 -6.06
C VAL A 85 11.83 -18.64 -7.45
N HIS A 86 11.32 -19.56 -8.26
CA HIS A 86 10.77 -19.26 -9.58
C HIS A 86 9.61 -18.26 -9.48
N ASN A 87 8.65 -18.50 -8.57
CA ASN A 87 7.46 -17.67 -8.41
C ASN A 87 7.79 -16.22 -8.00
N ILE A 88 8.72 -16.04 -7.06
CA ILE A 88 9.05 -14.70 -6.55
C ILE A 88 10.10 -13.96 -7.37
N THR A 89 10.84 -14.66 -8.24
CA THR A 89 11.94 -14.09 -9.04
C THR A 89 11.57 -12.80 -9.78
N PRO A 90 10.42 -12.68 -10.47
CA PRO A 90 10.06 -11.45 -11.17
C PRO A 90 9.99 -10.22 -10.23
N THR A 91 9.45 -10.40 -9.03
CA THR A 91 9.36 -9.32 -8.02
C THR A 91 10.73 -9.02 -7.42
N VAL A 92 11.53 -10.06 -7.14
CA VAL A 92 12.91 -9.91 -6.65
C VAL A 92 13.78 -9.14 -7.63
N ARG A 93 13.70 -9.46 -8.92
CA ARG A 93 14.43 -8.71 -9.96
C ARG A 93 14.06 -7.24 -9.97
N ARG A 94 12.77 -6.91 -9.77
CA ARG A 94 12.29 -5.53 -9.74
C ARG A 94 12.90 -4.77 -8.57
N TRP A 95 12.72 -5.18 -7.31
CA TRP A 95 13.25 -4.37 -6.21
C TRP A 95 14.80 -4.36 -6.15
N ARG A 96 15.47 -5.38 -6.69
CA ARG A 96 16.95 -5.38 -6.81
C ARG A 96 17.48 -4.34 -7.80
N SER A 97 16.73 -3.98 -8.85
CA SER A 97 17.16 -2.95 -9.79
C SER A 97 17.12 -1.54 -9.20
N TYR A 98 16.27 -1.30 -8.20
CA TYR A 98 16.07 0.02 -7.58
C TYR A 98 16.82 0.18 -6.25
N GLY A 99 16.63 -0.73 -5.28
CA GLY A 99 17.00 -0.50 -3.88
C GLY A 99 18.45 -0.83 -3.49
N PHE A 100 19.10 -1.74 -4.22
CA PHE A 100 20.47 -2.20 -3.89
C PHE A 100 21.56 -1.51 -4.74
N ARG A 101 21.21 -0.42 -5.46
CA ARG A 101 22.13 0.43 -6.26
C ARG A 101 23.16 -0.35 -7.09
N GLY A 102 22.74 -1.42 -7.77
CA GLY A 102 23.62 -2.18 -8.67
C GLY A 102 24.68 -3.04 -7.98
N ASP A 103 24.80 -3.02 -6.65
CA ASP A 103 25.65 -3.93 -5.89
C ASP A 103 24.99 -5.31 -5.86
N CYS A 104 25.22 -6.05 -6.94
CA CYS A 104 24.96 -7.46 -6.98
C CYS A 104 25.96 -8.16 -6.03
N PRO A 105 25.53 -8.99 -5.07
CA PRO A 105 26.46 -9.79 -4.26
C PRO A 105 27.37 -10.68 -5.12
N SER A 106 26.93 -11.02 -6.35
CA SER A 106 27.72 -11.75 -7.35
C SER A 106 28.47 -10.85 -8.35
N GLY A 107 28.58 -9.54 -8.09
CA GLY A 107 29.56 -8.64 -8.74
C GLY A 107 29.28 -8.16 -10.17
N VAL A 108 28.17 -8.51 -10.81
CA VAL A 108 27.90 -8.06 -12.20
C VAL A 108 26.44 -7.64 -12.39
N CYS A 109 26.18 -6.35 -12.22
CA CYS A 109 24.97 -5.70 -12.72
C CYS A 109 25.32 -4.26 -13.12
N ASN A 110 25.54 -4.03 -14.41
CA ASN A 110 25.79 -2.69 -14.94
C ASN A 110 24.48 -2.17 -15.55
N THR A 111 23.53 -1.77 -14.70
CA THR A 111 22.24 -1.18 -15.13
C THR A 111 22.41 0.10 -15.93
N PHE A 112 23.60 0.72 -15.90
CA PHE A 112 23.92 1.88 -16.73
C PHE A 112 24.17 1.53 -18.21
N ALA A 113 24.41 0.26 -18.56
CA ALA A 113 24.82 -0.15 -19.92
C ALA A 113 23.98 -1.28 -20.52
N GLU A 114 23.42 -2.19 -19.71
CA GLU A 114 22.60 -3.31 -20.19
C GLU A 114 21.14 -3.16 -19.71
N LYS A 115 20.17 -3.29 -20.64
CA LYS A 115 18.73 -3.27 -20.33
C LYS A 115 18.28 -4.50 -19.50
N GLU A 116 19.13 -5.51 -19.29
CA GLU A 116 18.77 -6.76 -18.60
C GLU A 116 19.79 -7.18 -17.53
N CYS A 117 19.35 -7.29 -16.26
CA CYS A 117 20.18 -7.82 -15.18
C CYS A 117 20.44 -9.33 -15.33
N ARG A 118 21.69 -9.72 -15.53
CA ARG A 118 22.11 -11.14 -15.55
C ARG A 118 22.39 -11.74 -14.18
N CYS A 119 22.18 -10.97 -13.12
CA CYS A 119 22.31 -11.39 -11.74
C CYS A 119 21.47 -12.64 -11.43
N VAL A 120 22.01 -13.54 -10.59
CA VAL A 120 21.21 -14.57 -9.92
C VAL A 120 20.26 -13.83 -8.95
N PRO A 121 18.93 -13.87 -9.15
CA PRO A 121 17.99 -13.03 -8.40
C PRO A 121 17.98 -13.32 -6.91
N ILE A 122 18.15 -14.59 -6.54
CA ILE A 122 18.25 -15.04 -5.16
C ILE A 122 19.46 -15.97 -5.09
N PRO A 123 20.61 -15.50 -4.58
CA PRO A 123 21.79 -16.33 -4.35
C PRO A 123 21.48 -17.56 -3.49
N ASP A 124 22.25 -18.63 -3.61
CA ASP A 124 21.95 -19.89 -2.92
C ASP A 124 22.07 -19.76 -1.39
N GLU A 125 22.94 -18.89 -0.90
CA GLU A 125 23.06 -18.54 0.50
C GLU A 125 21.79 -17.88 1.05
N GLU A 126 21.11 -17.05 0.25
CA GLU A 126 19.86 -16.37 0.61
C GLU A 126 18.64 -17.31 0.61
N ARG A 127 18.81 -18.55 0.14
CA ARG A 127 17.75 -19.57 0.14
C ARG A 127 17.75 -20.44 1.39
N ARG A 128 18.82 -20.37 2.20
CA ARG A 128 19.06 -21.26 3.34
C ARG A 128 18.51 -20.69 4.63
N ALA A 129 18.23 -21.57 5.60
CA ALA A 129 17.79 -21.19 6.94
C ALA A 129 18.72 -20.15 7.61
N ALA A 130 20.04 -20.28 7.42
CA ALA A 130 21.02 -19.34 7.94
C ALA A 130 20.78 -17.87 7.51
N ALA A 131 20.18 -17.63 6.35
CA ALA A 131 19.89 -16.26 5.88
C ALA A 131 18.82 -15.57 6.73
N PHE A 132 17.82 -16.34 7.18
CA PHE A 132 16.74 -15.87 8.06
C PHE A 132 17.16 -15.75 9.53
N LEU A 133 18.33 -16.28 9.90
CA LEU A 133 18.91 -16.21 11.25
C LEU A 133 19.89 -15.04 11.43
N ARG A 134 20.06 -14.20 10.41
CA ARG A 134 20.94 -13.03 10.50
C ARG A 134 20.40 -12.06 11.56
N PRO A 135 21.27 -11.52 12.43
CA PRO A 135 20.83 -10.72 13.57
C PRO A 135 20.22 -9.39 13.13
N TYR A 136 19.24 -8.93 13.89
CA TYR A 136 18.71 -7.58 13.82
C TYR A 136 19.80 -6.59 14.29
N GLY A 137 20.35 -5.81 13.37
CA GLY A 137 21.45 -4.88 13.65
C GLY A 137 21.03 -3.59 14.36
N GLN A 138 21.89 -2.58 14.34
CA GLN A 138 21.58 -1.26 14.92
C GLN A 138 21.00 -0.31 13.88
N ARG A 139 20.12 0.60 14.32
CA ARG A 139 19.49 1.64 13.48
C ARG A 139 20.27 2.92 13.67
N ARG A 140 21.24 3.15 12.80
CA ARG A 140 22.14 4.31 12.86
C ARG A 140 22.07 5.05 11.54
N CYS A 141 21.86 6.35 11.64
CA CYS A 141 21.74 7.23 10.49
C CYS A 141 22.93 7.07 9.54
N TYR A 142 22.63 7.04 8.24
CA TYR A 142 23.59 6.94 7.13
C TYR A 142 24.41 5.64 7.05
N VAL A 143 24.21 4.67 7.95
CA VAL A 143 24.97 3.41 7.96
C VAL A 143 24.09 2.16 7.96
N PHE A 144 22.78 2.32 7.78
CA PHE A 144 21.82 1.21 7.78
C PHE A 144 22.25 0.07 6.85
N LEU A 145 22.47 0.35 5.56
CA LEU A 145 22.87 -0.66 4.59
C LEU A 145 24.23 -1.29 4.91
N ARG A 146 25.18 -0.53 5.46
CA ARG A 146 26.50 -1.07 5.84
C ARG A 146 26.35 -2.15 6.91
N ASP A 147 25.47 -1.91 7.88
CA ASP A 147 25.33 -2.77 9.06
C ASP A 147 24.26 -3.86 8.89
N ASN A 148 23.27 -3.65 8.00
CA ASN A 148 22.07 -4.47 7.91
C ASN A 148 21.76 -5.04 6.51
N LYS A 149 22.56 -4.76 5.46
CA LYS A 149 22.24 -5.15 4.07
C LYS A 149 21.79 -6.62 3.91
N ASP A 150 22.51 -7.55 4.53
CA ASP A 150 22.31 -8.99 4.33
C ASP A 150 21.06 -9.47 5.08
N ALA A 151 20.79 -8.92 6.26
CA ALA A 151 19.55 -9.20 7.00
C ALA A 151 18.36 -8.55 6.28
N PHE A 152 18.49 -7.30 5.86
CA PHE A 152 17.45 -6.54 5.16
C PHE A 152 17.07 -7.16 3.81
N PHE A 153 18.03 -7.73 3.07
CA PHE A 153 17.73 -8.50 1.86
C PHE A 153 16.72 -9.62 2.14
N ASN A 154 16.86 -10.33 3.27
CA ASN A 154 15.91 -11.36 3.66
C ASN A 154 14.55 -10.80 4.09
N ILE A 155 14.49 -9.57 4.58
CA ILE A 155 13.22 -8.90 4.87
C ILE A 155 12.48 -8.55 3.58
N GLU A 156 13.17 -8.10 2.53
CA GLU A 156 12.56 -7.91 1.20
C GLU A 156 12.07 -9.24 0.61
N ILE A 157 12.79 -10.34 0.83
CA ILE A 157 12.31 -11.69 0.50
C ILE A 157 11.06 -12.04 1.31
N VAL A 158 11.04 -11.81 2.62
CA VAL A 158 9.86 -12.07 3.48
C VAL A 158 8.64 -11.32 2.98
N LYS A 159 8.76 -10.01 2.72
CA LYS A 159 7.68 -9.22 2.11
C LYS A 159 7.22 -9.82 0.79
N THR A 160 8.15 -10.20 -0.07
CA THR A 160 7.84 -10.83 -1.36
C THR A 160 7.09 -12.15 -1.18
N LEU A 161 7.50 -13.01 -0.25
CA LEU A 161 6.81 -14.27 0.03
C LEU A 161 5.37 -14.03 0.50
N ILE A 162 5.12 -13.02 1.33
CA ILE A 162 3.75 -12.64 1.77
C ILE A 162 2.91 -12.21 0.56
N LEU A 163 3.48 -11.37 -0.31
CA LEU A 163 2.80 -10.87 -1.52
C LEU A 163 2.41 -11.99 -2.48
N HIS A 164 3.24 -13.02 -2.60
CA HIS A 164 3.00 -14.18 -3.48
C HIS A 164 2.25 -15.32 -2.82
N GLY A 165 2.02 -15.28 -1.50
CA GLY A 165 1.32 -16.33 -0.77
C GLY A 165 2.17 -17.59 -0.54
N GLU A 166 3.49 -17.46 -0.60
CA GLU A 166 4.48 -18.52 -0.36
C GLU A 166 4.64 -18.79 1.15
N MET A 167 3.50 -19.06 1.81
CA MET A 167 3.42 -19.13 3.26
C MET A 167 4.10 -20.37 3.84
N GLU A 168 4.25 -21.45 3.08
CA GLU A 168 4.99 -22.63 3.55
C GLU A 168 6.45 -22.27 3.86
N ALA A 169 7.12 -21.56 2.94
CA ALA A 169 8.49 -21.08 3.15
C ALA A 169 8.60 -20.11 4.33
N LEU A 170 7.62 -19.21 4.51
CA LEU A 170 7.57 -18.30 5.65
C LEU A 170 7.39 -19.03 6.97
N LEU A 171 6.46 -19.98 7.05
CA LEU A 171 6.23 -20.75 8.26
C LEU A 171 7.46 -21.61 8.60
N GLN A 172 8.18 -22.11 7.60
CA GLN A 172 9.49 -22.76 7.79
C GLN A 172 10.54 -21.81 8.36
N ALA A 173 10.63 -20.57 7.85
CA ALA A 173 11.52 -19.56 8.40
C ALA A 173 11.17 -19.19 9.85
N CYS A 174 9.88 -19.09 10.18
CA CYS A 174 9.41 -18.76 11.54
C CYS A 174 9.70 -19.86 12.56
N ALA A 175 9.79 -21.11 12.12
CA ALA A 175 10.10 -22.25 13.00
C ALA A 175 11.59 -22.33 13.38
N LEU A 176 12.45 -21.47 12.81
CA LEU A 176 13.88 -21.49 13.08
C LEU A 176 14.20 -20.93 14.49
N PRO A 177 14.96 -21.65 15.32
CA PRO A 177 15.37 -21.15 16.63
C PRO A 177 16.22 -19.88 16.49
N GLY A 178 15.81 -18.80 17.15
CA GLY A 178 16.53 -17.52 17.11
C GLY A 178 16.18 -16.62 15.92
N VAL A 179 15.15 -16.95 15.15
CA VAL A 179 14.63 -16.06 14.10
C VAL A 179 14.16 -14.74 14.70
N GLU A 180 14.61 -13.63 14.13
CA GLU A 180 14.31 -12.28 14.64
C GLU A 180 13.31 -11.51 13.78
N LEU A 181 12.55 -12.19 12.91
CA LEU A 181 11.59 -11.56 11.99
C LEU A 181 10.54 -10.69 12.71
N ALA A 182 10.17 -11.02 13.95
CA ALA A 182 9.26 -10.18 14.75
C ALA A 182 9.85 -8.78 15.03
N LYS A 183 11.17 -8.66 15.19
CA LYS A 183 11.85 -7.36 15.42
C LYS A 183 11.80 -6.46 14.18
N TRP A 184 11.58 -7.05 13.00
CA TRP A 184 11.44 -6.34 11.72
C TRP A 184 9.99 -5.95 11.39
N TRP A 185 9.06 -6.07 12.35
CA TRP A 185 7.65 -5.70 12.14
C TRP A 185 7.50 -4.24 11.68
N GLU A 186 7.92 -3.29 12.52
CA GLU A 186 7.90 -1.85 12.27
C GLU A 186 9.34 -1.34 12.40
N ASP A 187 9.99 -1.00 11.28
CA ASP A 187 11.43 -0.70 11.26
C ASP A 187 11.79 0.43 10.29
N SER A 188 12.91 1.11 10.54
CA SER A 188 13.37 2.31 9.83
C SER A 188 14.87 2.25 9.50
N GLU A 189 15.34 3.09 8.58
CA GLU A 189 16.79 3.23 8.31
C GLU A 189 17.53 3.84 9.51
N CYS A 190 16.91 4.81 10.19
CA CYS A 190 17.43 5.44 11.39
C CYS A 190 16.32 5.64 12.43
N GLN A 191 16.69 5.63 13.72
CA GLN A 191 15.76 5.90 14.84
C GLN A 191 15.08 7.28 14.78
N CYS A 192 15.60 8.21 13.97
CA CYS A 192 14.98 9.52 13.75
C CYS A 192 14.06 9.57 12.52
N GLU A 193 13.92 8.48 11.78
CA GLU A 193 13.11 8.35 10.57
C GLU A 193 11.85 7.53 10.81
N TYR A 194 10.94 7.58 9.84
CA TYR A 194 9.70 6.83 9.87
C TYR A 194 9.95 5.34 9.62
N ALA A 195 9.15 4.51 10.29
CA ALA A 195 9.22 3.07 10.16
C ALA A 195 8.55 2.59 8.86
N VAL A 196 9.31 2.57 7.79
CA VAL A 196 8.85 2.20 6.44
C VAL A 196 9.53 0.95 5.86
N LEU A 197 10.53 0.42 6.56
CA LEU A 197 11.27 -0.77 6.15
C LEU A 197 10.68 -2.07 6.71
N GLY A 198 9.78 -1.97 7.68
CA GLY A 198 9.15 -3.10 8.31
C GLY A 198 8.29 -3.93 7.36
N TRP A 199 8.04 -5.19 7.71
CA TRP A 199 7.09 -6.01 6.95
C TRP A 199 5.62 -5.67 7.29
N ASP A 200 5.38 -4.84 8.31
CA ASP A 200 4.08 -4.19 8.60
C ASP A 200 3.52 -3.43 7.38
N GLN A 201 4.38 -2.83 6.57
CA GLN A 201 3.99 -2.07 5.38
C GLN A 201 3.12 -2.88 4.40
N VAL A 202 3.30 -4.21 4.35
CA VAL A 202 2.45 -5.09 3.55
C VAL A 202 1.00 -4.98 3.99
N CYS A 203 0.74 -5.15 5.30
CA CYS A 203 -0.63 -5.12 5.80
C CYS A 203 -1.18 -3.70 5.91
N ILE A 204 -0.37 -2.69 6.20
CA ILE A 204 -0.82 -1.29 6.28
C ILE A 204 -1.34 -0.82 4.92
N LYS A 205 -0.59 -1.03 3.83
CA LYS A 205 -1.01 -0.61 2.49
C LYS A 205 -2.19 -1.44 1.98
N ALA A 206 -2.21 -2.75 2.26
CA ALA A 206 -3.36 -3.61 1.95
C ALA A 206 -4.63 -3.21 2.72
N LEU A 207 -4.50 -2.86 4.01
CA LEU A 207 -5.61 -2.45 4.86
C LEU A 207 -6.24 -1.15 4.36
N ARG A 208 -5.41 -0.15 4.04
CA ARG A 208 -5.85 1.13 3.48
C ARG A 208 -6.61 0.93 2.18
N ALA A 209 -6.03 0.21 1.22
CA ALA A 209 -6.71 -0.10 -0.04
C ALA A 209 -8.02 -0.86 0.17
N TYR A 210 -8.01 -1.86 1.06
CA TYR A 210 -9.18 -2.68 1.35
C TYR A 210 -10.33 -1.88 1.99
N ILE A 211 -10.05 -1.07 3.02
CA ILE A 211 -11.05 -0.22 3.67
C ILE A 211 -11.56 0.83 2.69
N CYS A 212 -10.67 1.49 1.94
CA CYS A 212 -11.04 2.51 0.96
C CYS A 212 -12.04 1.96 -0.07
N LEU A 213 -11.67 0.87 -0.76
CA LEU A 213 -12.48 0.30 -1.84
C LEU A 213 -13.81 -0.28 -1.31
N ASN A 214 -13.81 -1.01 -0.20
CA ASN A 214 -15.08 -1.52 0.35
C ASN A 214 -16.01 -0.42 0.86
N THR A 215 -15.46 0.70 1.35
CA THR A 215 -16.26 1.89 1.71
C THR A 215 -16.95 2.47 0.48
N ILE A 216 -16.24 2.56 -0.65
CA ILE A 216 -16.80 3.07 -1.92
C ILE A 216 -17.84 2.09 -2.48
N ASP A 217 -17.58 0.78 -2.51
CA ASP A 217 -18.55 -0.22 -3.00
C ASP A 217 -19.83 -0.24 -2.16
N SER A 218 -19.74 0.14 -0.88
CA SER A 218 -20.88 0.25 0.05
C SER A 218 -21.73 1.51 -0.16
N LEU A 219 -21.27 2.48 -0.97
CA LEU A 219 -21.90 3.77 -1.22
C LEU A 219 -22.03 4.01 -2.73
N PRO A 220 -22.96 3.31 -3.41
CA PRO A 220 -23.11 3.37 -4.86
C PRO A 220 -23.39 4.78 -5.39
N GLU A 221 -23.97 5.68 -4.59
CA GLU A 221 -24.15 7.09 -4.91
C GLU A 221 -22.85 7.85 -5.21
N LEU A 222 -21.68 7.28 -4.90
CA LEU A 222 -20.38 7.87 -5.18
C LEU A 222 -19.78 7.46 -6.53
N TRP A 223 -20.25 6.39 -7.16
CA TRP A 223 -19.61 5.83 -8.38
C TRP A 223 -20.59 5.34 -9.44
N ASP A 224 -21.81 4.96 -9.07
CA ASP A 224 -22.84 4.52 -10.00
C ASP A 224 -23.76 5.67 -10.39
N LYS A 225 -23.78 6.00 -11.68
CA LYS A 225 -24.66 7.04 -12.24
C LYS A 225 -26.14 6.72 -12.04
N ALA A 226 -26.53 5.44 -12.08
CA ALA A 226 -27.91 5.04 -11.85
C ALA A 226 -28.34 5.26 -10.38
N SER A 227 -27.39 5.20 -9.46
CA SER A 227 -27.57 5.49 -8.03
C SER A 227 -27.43 6.98 -7.68
N GLY A 228 -27.26 7.86 -8.67
CA GLY A 228 -27.21 9.31 -8.48
C GLY A 228 -25.80 9.90 -8.39
N SER A 229 -24.75 9.16 -8.76
CA SER A 229 -23.39 9.71 -8.84
C SER A 229 -23.29 10.82 -9.89
N THR A 230 -22.64 11.92 -9.51
CA THR A 230 -22.37 13.10 -10.32
C THR A 230 -20.88 13.43 -10.27
N GLU A 231 -20.41 14.32 -11.14
CA GLU A 231 -19.03 14.80 -11.07
C GLU A 231 -18.66 15.48 -9.74
N GLU A 232 -19.64 15.95 -8.95
CA GLU A 232 -19.40 16.54 -7.63
C GLU A 232 -19.38 15.52 -6.49
N THR A 233 -20.05 14.38 -6.68
CA THR A 233 -20.14 13.29 -5.69
C THR A 233 -19.23 12.11 -6.01
N ASP A 234 -18.46 12.20 -7.10
CA ASP A 234 -17.50 11.19 -7.52
C ASP A 234 -16.45 10.92 -6.44
N TYR A 235 -16.35 9.65 -6.02
CA TYR A 235 -15.39 9.20 -5.00
C TYR A 235 -13.94 9.57 -5.32
N ARG A 236 -13.56 9.69 -6.61
CA ARG A 236 -12.19 10.00 -7.04
C ARG A 236 -11.74 11.40 -6.63
N ARG A 237 -12.70 12.27 -6.30
CA ARG A 237 -12.46 13.62 -5.76
C ARG A 237 -12.29 13.64 -4.26
N SER A 238 -12.53 12.52 -3.58
CA SER A 238 -12.46 12.45 -2.13
C SER A 238 -11.02 12.47 -1.65
N ARG A 239 -10.82 13.10 -0.48
CA ARG A 239 -9.55 13.09 0.24
C ARG A 239 -9.10 11.65 0.55
N PHE A 240 -9.99 10.79 1.03
CA PHE A 240 -9.61 9.42 1.43
C PHE A 240 -9.14 8.56 0.24
N TYR A 241 -9.75 8.70 -0.94
CA TYR A 241 -9.33 7.95 -2.13
C TYR A 241 -7.98 8.42 -2.65
N GLN A 242 -7.80 9.73 -2.82
CA GLN A 242 -6.54 10.32 -3.27
C GLN A 242 -5.39 10.03 -2.29
N TYR A 243 -5.66 10.09 -0.99
CA TYR A 243 -4.71 9.69 0.05
C TYR A 243 -4.32 8.21 -0.10
N THR A 244 -5.30 7.32 -0.28
CA THR A 244 -5.05 5.88 -0.50
C THR A 244 -4.14 5.64 -1.70
N LEU A 245 -4.42 6.28 -2.84
CA LEU A 245 -3.56 6.18 -4.03
C LEU A 245 -2.12 6.52 -3.69
N ARG A 246 -1.88 7.70 -3.10
CA ARG A 246 -0.52 8.14 -2.77
C ARG A 246 0.16 7.23 -1.75
N THR A 247 -0.49 6.86 -0.66
CA THR A 247 0.16 6.07 0.40
C THR A 247 0.43 4.61 0.01
N CYS A 248 -0.42 4.03 -0.83
CA CYS A 248 -0.27 2.64 -1.25
C CYS A 248 0.66 2.49 -2.47
N THR A 249 0.82 3.54 -3.28
CA THR A 249 1.57 3.46 -4.55
C THR A 249 2.80 4.36 -4.61
N GLY A 250 2.96 5.31 -3.69
CA GLY A 250 4.09 6.24 -3.68
C GLY A 250 5.43 5.54 -3.48
N GLU A 251 6.43 6.03 -4.19
CA GLU A 251 7.83 5.67 -4.03
C GLU A 251 8.37 6.38 -2.80
N GLU A 252 8.60 5.60 -1.76
CA GLU A 252 9.32 6.09 -0.59
C GLU A 252 10.73 6.50 -1.04
N ASP A 253 11.26 7.64 -0.54
CA ASP A 253 12.67 8.03 -0.76
C ASP A 253 13.65 7.05 -0.05
N HIS A 254 13.18 5.84 0.24
CA HIS A 254 13.75 4.78 1.04
C HIS A 254 14.04 3.55 0.16
N ILE A 255 14.86 2.66 0.70
CA ILE A 255 15.37 1.48 -0.01
C ILE A 255 14.35 0.32 -0.21
N SER A 256 13.10 0.46 0.26
CA SER A 256 12.05 -0.56 0.19
C SER A 256 10.82 -0.09 -0.58
N GLU A 257 10.49 -0.76 -1.69
CA GLU A 257 9.29 -0.44 -2.47
C GLU A 257 8.40 -1.65 -2.74
N VAL A 258 8.85 -2.86 -2.40
CA VAL A 258 8.22 -4.11 -2.81
C VAL A 258 6.73 -4.19 -2.46
N THR A 259 6.33 -3.59 -1.34
CA THR A 259 4.96 -3.57 -0.84
C THR A 259 4.01 -2.74 -1.71
N THR A 260 4.53 -1.80 -2.50
CA THR A 260 3.76 -0.90 -3.37
C THR A 260 3.41 -1.51 -4.72
N TYR A 261 4.19 -2.49 -5.20
CA TYR A 261 4.09 -3.00 -6.57
C TYR A 261 2.71 -3.57 -6.94
N PRO A 262 2.04 -4.36 -6.08
CA PRO A 262 0.70 -4.85 -6.39
C PRO A 262 -0.31 -3.70 -6.47
N HIS A 263 -0.17 -2.69 -5.61
CA HIS A 263 -1.04 -1.52 -5.58
C HIS A 263 -0.84 -0.64 -6.81
N ARG A 264 0.42 -0.37 -7.21
CA ARG A 264 0.77 0.32 -8.46
C ARG A 264 0.19 -0.39 -9.67
N ALA A 265 0.36 -1.71 -9.74
CA ALA A 265 -0.16 -2.54 -10.82
C ALA A 265 -1.70 -2.48 -10.89
N PHE A 266 -2.39 -2.54 -9.75
CA PHE A 266 -3.84 -2.41 -9.74
C PHE A 266 -4.29 -1.01 -10.16
N PHE A 267 -3.83 0.04 -9.48
CA PHE A 267 -4.31 1.40 -9.73
C PHE A 267 -3.78 2.05 -11.02
N GLY A 268 -2.84 1.41 -11.72
CA GLY A 268 -2.22 1.98 -12.92
C GLY A 268 -1.33 3.19 -12.61
N ILE A 269 -0.71 3.19 -11.44
CA ILE A 269 0.21 4.24 -11.01
C ILE A 269 1.64 3.84 -11.37
N GLY A 270 2.31 4.70 -12.13
CA GLY A 270 3.68 4.48 -12.57
C GLY A 270 4.71 4.59 -11.44
N ASP A 271 5.90 4.08 -11.68
CA ASP A 271 7.05 4.35 -10.82
C ASP A 271 7.33 5.86 -10.78
N ASN A 272 7.82 6.38 -9.66
CA ASN A 272 8.07 7.82 -9.45
C ASN A 272 6.85 8.75 -9.68
N GLN A 273 5.62 8.25 -9.80
CA GLN A 273 4.46 9.13 -10.00
C GLN A 273 4.10 9.91 -8.74
N PHE A 274 4.21 9.27 -7.58
CA PHE A 274 4.04 9.88 -6.26
C PHE A 274 5.25 9.59 -5.39
N ARG A 275 5.59 10.53 -4.52
CA ARG A 275 6.54 10.27 -3.43
C ARG A 275 5.85 9.56 -2.27
N GLY A 276 6.67 8.99 -1.39
CA GLY A 276 6.25 8.26 -0.20
C GLY A 276 5.38 9.11 0.72
N GLU A 277 4.61 8.43 1.56
CA GLU A 277 3.65 9.04 2.47
C GLU A 277 4.26 10.17 3.31
N TYR A 278 5.48 9.95 3.82
CA TYR A 278 6.16 10.85 4.74
C TYR A 278 6.99 11.94 4.07
N THR A 279 7.08 11.93 2.73
CA THR A 279 7.74 13.00 1.99
C THR A 279 6.73 14.11 1.67
N VAL A 280 7.15 15.37 1.78
CA VAL A 280 6.34 16.51 1.34
C VAL A 280 6.11 16.41 -0.18
N PRO A 281 4.85 16.47 -0.66
CA PRO A 281 4.56 16.47 -2.09
C PRO A 281 5.35 17.57 -2.82
N GLN A 282 6.09 17.21 -3.88
CA GLN A 282 6.75 18.19 -4.74
C GLN A 282 5.76 18.71 -5.78
N ILE A 283 4.90 19.63 -5.36
CA ILE A 283 3.78 20.12 -6.16
C ILE A 283 4.28 21.04 -7.28
N ARG A 284 3.80 20.81 -8.52
CA ARG A 284 3.96 21.74 -9.64
C ARG A 284 3.62 23.19 -9.25
N ARG A 285 4.48 24.14 -9.61
CA ARG A 285 4.21 25.58 -9.40
C ARG A 285 2.84 26.00 -9.96
N SER A 286 2.39 25.51 -11.10
CA SER A 286 1.05 25.90 -11.61
C SER A 286 -0.12 25.60 -10.64
N HIS A 287 0.07 24.69 -9.67
CA HIS A 287 -0.93 24.32 -8.67
C HIS A 287 -0.64 24.91 -7.27
N TRP A 288 0.45 25.67 -7.08
CA TRP A 288 0.88 26.15 -5.76
C TRP A 288 -0.17 27.03 -5.05
N LEU A 289 -1.00 27.77 -5.80
CA LEU A 289 -2.02 28.67 -5.24
C LEU A 289 -3.16 27.96 -4.49
N ARG A 290 -3.44 26.68 -4.78
CA ARG A 290 -4.46 25.88 -4.06
C ARG A 290 -3.88 25.07 -2.88
N TRP A 291 -2.56 25.15 -2.73
CA TRP A 291 -1.76 24.25 -1.89
C TRP A 291 -0.75 25.01 -1.02
N GLU A 292 -0.89 26.33 -0.89
CA GLU A 292 0.08 27.21 -0.26
C GLU A 292 0.49 26.70 1.14
N PRO A 293 1.75 26.27 1.34
CA PRO A 293 2.34 26.33 2.65
C PRO A 293 2.59 27.81 2.90
N GLN A 294 1.97 28.39 3.93
CA GLN A 294 2.20 29.81 4.24
C GLN A 294 3.70 30.12 4.20
N PRO A 295 4.12 31.17 3.48
CA PRO A 295 5.47 31.66 3.61
C PRO A 295 5.63 32.29 5.00
N ARG A 296 6.78 32.00 5.66
CA ARG A 296 7.37 32.69 6.84
C ARG A 296 7.32 31.99 8.20
N LEU A 297 7.77 30.75 8.30
CA LEU A 297 8.57 30.32 9.45
C LEU A 297 9.71 29.42 8.96
N LEU A 298 10.73 30.04 8.38
CA LEU A 298 11.97 29.42 7.89
C LEU A 298 12.82 28.73 8.97
N TYR A 299 12.33 28.52 10.19
CA TYR A 299 13.15 28.03 11.31
C TYR A 299 12.39 27.26 12.41
N ILE A 300 11.23 26.63 12.12
CA ILE A 300 10.53 25.83 13.14
C ILE A 300 10.27 24.39 12.67
N LYS A 301 11.22 23.52 13.06
CA LYS A 301 11.13 22.07 13.32
C LYS A 301 10.82 21.09 12.18
N MET A 302 11.63 20.04 12.19
CA MET A 302 11.63 18.74 11.49
C MET A 302 10.31 17.93 11.47
N TYR A 303 9.14 18.54 11.75
CA TYR A 303 7.87 17.84 12.02
C TYR A 303 6.65 18.45 11.31
N ASP A 304 6.79 19.26 10.26
CA ASP A 304 5.62 19.65 9.45
C ASP A 304 5.27 18.50 8.47
N TRP A 305 4.51 17.54 9.00
CA TRP A 305 3.82 16.47 8.28
C TRP A 305 3.15 17.01 6.99
N PRO A 306 3.10 16.25 5.89
CA PRO A 306 2.13 16.53 4.83
C PRO A 306 0.74 16.45 5.46
N ARG A 307 0.17 17.62 5.75
CA ARG A 307 -1.11 17.72 6.46
C ARG A 307 -2.19 17.02 5.64
N SER A 308 -3.15 16.43 6.34
CA SER A 308 -4.21 15.64 5.71
C SER A 308 -5.07 16.48 4.75
N ASN A 309 -5.00 17.81 4.88
CA ASN A 309 -5.64 18.83 4.05
C ASN A 309 -5.09 19.00 2.63
N HIS A 310 -4.15 18.16 2.20
CA HIS A 310 -3.60 18.17 0.85
C HIS A 310 -4.60 17.53 -0.15
N TYR A 311 -5.22 16.42 0.21
CA TYR A 311 -6.09 15.67 -0.70
C TYR A 311 -7.54 16.18 -0.73
N GLY A 312 -8.28 15.79 -1.76
CA GLY A 312 -9.71 16.10 -1.91
C GLY A 312 -10.01 17.53 -2.35
N LYS A 313 -9.00 18.24 -2.87
CA LYS A 313 -9.07 19.64 -3.31
C LYS A 313 -9.21 19.79 -4.82
N VAL A 314 -8.79 18.77 -5.57
CA VAL A 314 -8.67 18.82 -7.04
C VAL A 314 -9.28 17.57 -7.66
N PRO A 315 -9.74 17.64 -8.93
CA PRO A 315 -10.13 16.45 -9.70
C PRO A 315 -9.00 15.42 -9.81
N ILE A 316 -9.33 14.19 -10.15
CA ILE A 316 -8.37 13.07 -10.16
C ILE A 316 -7.27 13.27 -11.22
N GLU A 317 -7.61 13.84 -12.37
CA GLU A 317 -6.67 14.12 -13.47
C GLU A 317 -5.62 15.15 -13.04
N GLU A 318 -6.04 16.18 -12.32
CA GLU A 318 -5.14 17.17 -11.73
C GLU A 318 -4.28 16.50 -10.64
N PHE A 319 -4.89 15.71 -9.76
CA PHE A 319 -4.19 15.00 -8.67
C PHE A 319 -3.04 14.11 -9.19
N LEU A 320 -3.30 13.32 -10.23
CA LEU A 320 -2.32 12.37 -10.80
C LEU A 320 -1.09 13.04 -11.42
N THR A 321 -1.15 14.34 -11.72
CA THR A 321 -0.05 15.10 -12.34
C THR A 321 0.69 16.01 -11.35
N LEU A 322 0.29 16.02 -10.07
CA LEU A 322 0.79 16.98 -9.07
C LEU A 322 2.29 16.86 -8.81
N GLU A 323 2.80 15.63 -8.66
CA GLU A 323 4.16 15.36 -8.21
C GLU A 323 5.12 14.95 -9.33
N ASN A 324 4.59 14.45 -10.46
CA ASN A 324 5.41 14.05 -11.61
C ASN A 324 5.10 14.92 -12.85
N PRO A 325 6.02 15.82 -13.26
CA PRO A 325 5.84 16.67 -14.43
C PRO A 325 5.82 15.91 -15.76
N ALA A 326 6.46 14.74 -15.83
CA ALA A 326 6.52 13.89 -17.01
C ALA A 326 5.24 13.07 -17.22
N TYR A 327 4.41 12.92 -16.20
CA TYR A 327 3.12 12.22 -16.32
C TYR A 327 2.11 13.12 -17.06
N MET A 328 1.62 12.64 -18.21
CA MET A 328 0.66 13.38 -19.06
C MET A 328 -0.82 13.14 -18.69
N GLY A 329 -1.11 12.47 -17.56
CA GLY A 329 -2.47 12.39 -17.01
C GLY A 329 -3.41 11.35 -17.65
N HIS A 330 -3.05 10.78 -18.80
CA HIS A 330 -3.93 9.89 -19.56
C HIS A 330 -3.16 8.67 -20.10
N PRO A 331 -2.86 7.66 -19.26
CA PRO A 331 -2.35 6.39 -19.76
C PRO A 331 -3.41 5.73 -20.66
N PRO A 332 -3.00 5.06 -21.75
CA PRO A 332 -3.97 4.49 -22.66
C PRO A 332 -4.70 3.30 -22.03
N SER A 333 -6.01 3.23 -22.19
CA SER A 333 -6.80 2.04 -21.85
C SER A 333 -6.46 0.88 -22.80
N GLN A 334 -6.79 -0.35 -22.43
CA GLN A 334 -6.66 -1.49 -23.35
C GLN A 334 -7.44 -1.28 -24.65
N SER A 335 -8.65 -0.72 -24.54
CA SER A 335 -9.49 -0.34 -25.69
C SER A 335 -8.86 0.79 -26.51
N GLY A 336 -8.23 1.77 -25.86
CA GLY A 336 -7.50 2.86 -26.50
C GLY A 336 -6.28 2.38 -27.29
N VAL A 337 -5.50 1.44 -26.74
CA VAL A 337 -4.39 0.82 -27.45
C VAL A 337 -4.87 0.09 -28.70
N ALA A 338 -5.92 -0.74 -28.57
CA ALA A 338 -6.49 -1.44 -29.72
C ALA A 338 -7.03 -0.47 -30.79
N LEU A 339 -7.70 0.60 -30.37
CA LEU A 339 -8.23 1.63 -31.27
C LEU A 339 -7.11 2.34 -32.04
N ILE A 340 -6.04 2.75 -31.37
CA ILE A 340 -4.90 3.40 -32.02
C ILE A 340 -4.19 2.44 -32.97
N GLN A 341 -4.02 1.17 -32.59
CA GLN A 341 -3.49 0.15 -33.50
C GLN A 341 -4.35 0.04 -34.76
N SER A 342 -5.67 -0.15 -34.61
CA SER A 342 -6.60 -0.20 -35.73
C SER A 342 -6.53 1.04 -36.61
N TYR A 343 -6.44 2.23 -36.02
CA TYR A 343 -6.32 3.47 -36.78
C TYR A 343 -4.99 3.55 -37.57
N LEU A 344 -3.88 3.15 -36.98
CA LEU A 344 -2.58 3.11 -37.67
C LEU A 344 -2.58 2.07 -38.80
N PHE A 345 -3.23 0.92 -38.60
CA PHE A 345 -3.46 -0.06 -39.65
C PHE A 345 -4.30 0.51 -40.80
N GLU A 346 -5.40 1.20 -40.50
CA GLU A 346 -6.26 1.86 -41.49
C GLU A 346 -5.52 2.95 -42.27
N LYS A 347 -4.50 3.58 -41.67
CA LYS A 347 -3.61 4.53 -42.36
C LYS A 347 -2.53 3.86 -43.22
N GLY A 348 -2.53 2.53 -43.31
CA GLY A 348 -1.66 1.76 -44.19
C GLY A 348 -0.31 1.40 -43.58
N LEU A 349 -0.12 1.52 -42.27
CA LEU A 349 1.10 1.03 -41.62
C LEU A 349 1.04 -0.51 -41.49
N PRO A 350 2.11 -1.23 -41.86
CA PRO A 350 2.24 -2.65 -41.58
C PRO A 350 2.41 -2.89 -40.07
N ALA A 351 2.08 -4.10 -39.60
CA ALA A 351 2.01 -4.45 -38.18
C ALA A 351 3.31 -4.17 -37.42
N GLU A 352 4.46 -4.40 -38.05
CA GLU A 352 5.77 -4.18 -37.47
C GLU A 352 6.02 -2.69 -37.21
N LEU A 353 5.59 -1.80 -38.13
CA LEU A 353 5.70 -0.35 -37.92
C LEU A 353 4.70 0.14 -36.87
N VAL A 354 3.49 -0.42 -36.83
CA VAL A 354 2.51 -0.11 -35.77
C VAL A 354 3.09 -0.47 -34.40
N LEU A 355 3.61 -1.69 -34.24
CA LEU A 355 4.22 -2.12 -32.98
C LEU A 355 5.43 -1.27 -32.60
N MET A 356 6.29 -0.91 -33.56
CA MET A 356 7.42 -0.01 -33.31
C MET A 356 6.98 1.41 -32.92
N VAL A 357 5.96 1.97 -33.57
CA VAL A 357 5.43 3.30 -33.21
C VAL A 357 4.83 3.28 -31.81
N MET A 358 4.07 2.25 -31.48
CA MET A 358 3.47 2.07 -30.16
C MET A 358 4.54 1.87 -29.08
N ASP A 359 5.60 1.14 -29.37
CA ASP A 359 6.74 0.94 -28.46
C ASP A 359 7.58 2.22 -28.28
N LEU A 360 7.87 2.93 -29.38
CA LEU A 360 8.59 4.22 -29.35
C LEU A 360 7.83 5.31 -28.59
N ALA A 361 6.50 5.31 -28.70
CA ALA A 361 5.63 6.22 -27.97
C ALA A 361 5.34 5.76 -26.53
N ASP A 362 5.85 4.58 -26.13
CA ASP A 362 5.51 3.87 -24.90
C ASP A 362 3.99 3.81 -24.63
N TYR A 363 3.21 3.64 -25.71
CA TYR A 363 1.75 3.66 -25.70
C TYR A 363 1.20 2.28 -25.29
N LYS A 364 1.45 1.89 -24.04
CA LYS A 364 1.06 0.60 -23.47
C LYS A 364 0.07 0.83 -22.31
N PRO A 365 -0.89 -0.08 -22.08
CA PRO A 365 -1.77 0.03 -20.94
C PRO A 365 -0.95 -0.02 -19.65
N ILE A 366 -1.17 0.95 -18.76
CA ILE A 366 -0.50 1.00 -17.45
C ILE A 366 -1.45 0.40 -16.41
N GLY A 367 -0.97 -0.64 -15.74
CA GLY A 367 -1.73 -1.34 -14.72
C GLY A 367 -2.72 -2.38 -15.26
N ARG A 368 -3.64 -2.82 -14.40
CA ARG A 368 -4.56 -3.94 -14.68
C ARG A 368 -5.98 -3.51 -15.03
N LEU A 369 -6.35 -2.27 -14.74
CA LEU A 369 -7.67 -1.75 -15.05
C LEU A 369 -7.83 -1.51 -16.55
N SER A 370 -8.93 -1.97 -17.13
CA SER A 370 -9.31 -1.69 -18.51
C SER A 370 -9.63 -0.20 -18.69
N GLU A 371 -10.39 0.40 -17.76
CA GLU A 371 -10.57 1.85 -17.67
C GLU A 371 -9.62 2.42 -16.60
N PRO A 372 -8.56 3.14 -16.97
CA PRO A 372 -7.58 3.64 -16.02
C PRO A 372 -8.20 4.55 -14.95
N HIS A 373 -7.66 4.50 -13.73
CA HIS A 373 -8.03 5.37 -12.60
C HIS A 373 -9.47 5.28 -12.12
N ASP A 374 -10.29 4.37 -12.66
CA ASP A 374 -11.68 4.14 -12.25
C ASP A 374 -11.95 2.68 -11.85
N PRO A 375 -11.49 2.22 -10.67
CA PRO A 375 -11.73 0.86 -10.19
C PRO A 375 -13.20 0.42 -10.24
N PHE A 376 -14.15 1.35 -10.11
CA PHE A 376 -15.59 1.08 -10.05
C PHE A 376 -16.30 1.12 -11.40
N HIS A 377 -15.58 1.39 -12.49
CA HIS A 377 -16.15 1.26 -13.83
C HIS A 377 -16.64 -0.18 -14.08
N PRO A 378 -17.80 -0.40 -14.73
CA PRO A 378 -18.33 -1.75 -14.95
C PRO A 378 -17.36 -2.75 -15.61
N SER A 379 -16.51 -2.29 -16.53
CA SER A 379 -15.49 -3.14 -17.19
C SER A 379 -14.36 -3.59 -16.25
N ASN A 380 -14.13 -2.88 -15.14
CA ASN A 380 -13.08 -3.16 -14.17
C ASN A 380 -13.55 -4.08 -13.04
N ARG A 381 -14.83 -4.48 -13.02
CA ARG A 381 -15.43 -5.17 -11.87
C ARG A 381 -14.69 -6.45 -11.48
N MET A 382 -14.32 -7.26 -12.46
CA MET A 382 -13.61 -8.52 -12.20
C MET A 382 -12.24 -8.26 -11.55
N GLU A 383 -11.47 -7.30 -12.07
CA GLU A 383 -10.15 -6.96 -11.51
C GLU A 383 -10.29 -6.33 -10.11
N LEU A 384 -11.30 -5.48 -9.88
CA LEU A 384 -11.60 -4.92 -8.57
C LEU A 384 -11.90 -6.03 -7.54
N ASP A 385 -12.78 -6.98 -7.88
CA ASP A 385 -13.15 -8.08 -6.98
C ASP A 385 -11.92 -8.97 -6.67
N GLN A 386 -11.06 -9.23 -7.66
CA GLN A 386 -9.80 -9.96 -7.47
C GLN A 386 -8.83 -9.21 -6.56
N TYR A 387 -8.65 -7.91 -6.78
CA TYR A 387 -7.71 -7.10 -6.00
C TYR A 387 -8.16 -6.88 -4.55
N VAL A 388 -9.45 -6.66 -4.30
CA VAL A 388 -9.98 -6.56 -2.93
C VAL A 388 -9.81 -7.87 -2.19
N THR A 389 -10.06 -9.01 -2.87
CA THR A 389 -9.79 -10.35 -2.33
C THR A 389 -8.31 -10.53 -2.01
N TYR A 390 -7.43 -10.09 -2.92
CA TYR A 390 -5.98 -10.12 -2.72
C TYR A 390 -5.55 -9.31 -1.50
N CYS A 391 -6.04 -8.07 -1.34
CA CYS A 391 -5.73 -7.24 -0.18
C CYS A 391 -6.16 -7.93 1.12
N TRP A 392 -7.34 -8.56 1.15
CA TRP A 392 -7.79 -9.34 2.30
C TRP A 392 -6.86 -10.52 2.62
N GLN A 393 -6.45 -11.27 1.59
CA GLN A 393 -5.50 -12.37 1.75
C GLN A 393 -4.18 -11.90 2.34
N LEU A 394 -3.68 -10.70 1.98
CA LEU A 394 -2.48 -10.13 2.60
C LEU A 394 -2.66 -9.90 4.10
N LEU A 395 -3.81 -9.38 4.55
CA LEU A 395 -4.09 -9.21 5.99
C LEU A 395 -4.05 -10.55 6.73
N VAL A 396 -4.70 -11.57 6.15
CA VAL A 396 -4.74 -12.94 6.70
C VAL A 396 -3.34 -13.55 6.78
N ARG A 397 -2.52 -13.38 5.73
CA ARG A 397 -1.14 -13.88 5.67
C ARG A 397 -0.23 -13.19 6.70
N CYS A 398 -0.37 -11.88 6.88
CA CYS A 398 0.36 -11.14 7.90
C CYS A 398 -0.01 -11.60 9.31
N GLU A 399 -1.30 -11.81 9.61
CA GLU A 399 -1.73 -12.36 10.91
C GLU A 399 -1.22 -13.79 11.12
N MET A 400 -1.17 -14.60 10.04
CA MET A 400 -0.62 -15.95 10.11
C MET A 400 0.89 -15.93 10.41
N LEU A 401 1.64 -15.02 9.78
CA LEU A 401 3.06 -14.80 10.03
C LEU A 401 3.29 -14.34 11.48
N ALA A 402 2.54 -13.34 11.95
CA ALA A 402 2.64 -12.85 13.32
C ALA A 402 2.36 -13.95 14.35
N SER A 403 1.30 -14.75 14.13
CA SER A 403 0.96 -15.88 15.00
C SER A 403 2.08 -16.94 15.03
N ALA A 404 2.74 -17.20 13.89
CA ALA A 404 3.87 -18.13 13.81
C ALA A 404 5.13 -17.61 14.53
N LEU A 405 5.24 -16.29 14.72
CA LEU A 405 6.33 -15.63 15.43
C LEU A 405 5.98 -15.34 16.91
N ASP A 406 4.86 -15.87 17.42
CA ASP A 406 4.31 -15.56 18.75
C ASP A 406 4.13 -14.05 19.01
N MET A 407 3.77 -13.33 17.94
CA MET A 407 3.52 -11.89 17.95
C MET A 407 2.03 -11.61 17.72
N ARG A 408 1.54 -10.51 18.28
CA ARG A 408 0.20 -9.99 17.99
C ARG A 408 0.31 -8.73 17.14
N ILE A 409 -0.37 -8.71 15.99
CA ILE A 409 -0.55 -7.48 15.23
C ILE A 409 -1.52 -6.58 16.00
N PRO A 410 -1.21 -5.29 16.22
CA PRO A 410 -2.10 -4.36 16.89
C PRO A 410 -3.24 -3.91 15.96
N TRP A 411 -4.07 -4.85 15.49
CA TRP A 411 -5.12 -4.58 14.50
C TRP A 411 -6.09 -3.48 14.92
N GLU A 412 -6.44 -3.40 16.21
CA GLU A 412 -7.30 -2.33 16.72
C GLU A 412 -6.68 -0.94 16.47
N LYS A 413 -5.38 -0.78 16.76
CA LYS A 413 -4.64 0.45 16.45
C LYS A 413 -4.61 0.70 14.95
N LEU A 414 -4.19 -0.28 14.14
CA LEU A 414 -4.04 -0.10 12.69
C LEU A 414 -5.35 0.27 11.99
N ILE A 415 -6.45 -0.40 12.35
CA ILE A 415 -7.78 -0.13 11.78
C ILE A 415 -8.27 1.24 12.24
N ALA A 416 -8.18 1.55 13.54
CA ALA A 416 -8.62 2.84 14.07
C ALA A 416 -7.81 4.00 13.47
N ASP A 417 -6.50 3.84 13.33
CA ASP A 417 -5.62 4.83 12.72
C ASP A 417 -5.98 5.04 11.25
N CYS A 418 -6.20 3.97 10.47
CA CYS A 418 -6.66 4.05 9.09
C CYS A 418 -8.00 4.78 8.95
N LEU A 419 -8.98 4.49 9.82
CA LEU A 419 -10.28 5.17 9.80
C LEU A 419 -10.16 6.66 10.15
N VAL A 420 -9.32 7.00 11.13
CA VAL A 420 -9.07 8.40 11.51
C VAL A 420 -8.34 9.13 10.40
N GLU A 421 -7.33 8.52 9.80
CA GLU A 421 -6.62 9.08 8.64
C GLU A 421 -7.59 9.33 7.49
N PHE A 422 -8.53 8.43 7.21
CA PHE A 422 -9.46 8.62 6.09
C PHE A 422 -10.53 9.67 6.36
N PHE A 423 -11.12 9.70 7.56
CA PHE A 423 -12.39 10.39 7.79
C PHE A 423 -12.31 11.53 8.80
N ALA A 424 -11.28 11.62 9.64
CA ALA A 424 -11.13 12.76 10.53
C ALA A 424 -10.66 14.00 9.77
N SER A 425 -11.17 15.17 10.14
CA SER A 425 -10.49 16.44 9.86
C SER A 425 -9.45 16.69 10.96
N ASP A 426 -8.25 17.14 10.59
CA ASP A 426 -7.10 17.37 11.51
C ASP A 426 -7.40 18.27 12.71
N ARG A 427 -8.53 18.99 12.72
CA ARG A 427 -8.88 19.95 13.78
C ARG A 427 -10.15 19.62 14.56
N ASP A 428 -11.04 18.76 14.05
CA ASP A 428 -12.34 18.49 14.70
C ASP A 428 -12.58 17.02 15.05
N GLY A 429 -11.72 16.10 14.59
CA GLY A 429 -11.91 14.66 14.84
C GLY A 429 -11.66 14.23 16.28
N GLN A 430 -10.68 14.82 16.97
CA GLN A 430 -10.33 14.45 18.34
C GLN A 430 -11.39 14.97 19.32
N GLY A 431 -11.95 14.07 20.14
CA GLY A 431 -13.01 14.38 21.11
C GLY A 431 -14.43 14.41 20.53
N ARG A 432 -14.59 14.23 19.21
CA ARG A 432 -15.90 14.11 18.53
C ARG A 432 -16.05 12.82 17.73
N PHE A 433 -15.00 12.44 17.00
CA PHE A 433 -14.94 11.21 16.21
C PHE A 433 -14.15 10.12 16.93
N TYR A 434 -12.99 10.46 17.49
CA TYR A 434 -12.11 9.53 18.19
C TYR A 434 -11.51 10.15 19.46
N TRP A 435 -10.98 9.30 20.32
CA TRP A 435 -10.22 9.65 21.53
C TRP A 435 -8.89 8.91 21.50
N ASN A 436 -7.93 9.40 22.27
CA ASN A 436 -6.65 8.72 22.46
C ASN A 436 -6.73 7.89 23.73
N ALA A 437 -6.60 6.57 23.59
CA ALA A 437 -6.31 5.70 24.72
C ALA A 437 -4.89 6.00 25.21
N ARG A 438 -4.71 5.95 26.53
CA ARG A 438 -3.42 6.20 27.18
C ARG A 438 -3.07 5.04 28.09
N ASP A 439 -1.78 4.73 28.20
CA ASP A 439 -1.27 3.79 29.19
C ASP A 439 -1.17 4.43 30.59
N GLU A 440 -0.66 3.66 31.55
CA GLU A 440 -0.46 4.09 32.94
C GLU A 440 0.49 5.29 33.07
N GLU A 441 1.41 5.45 32.13
CA GLU A 441 2.39 6.55 32.06
C GLU A 441 1.80 7.78 31.32
N GLY A 442 0.59 7.66 30.79
CA GLY A 442 -0.11 8.71 30.06
C GLY A 442 0.32 8.82 28.60
N ALA A 443 1.15 7.93 28.07
CA ALA A 443 1.53 7.91 26.67
C ALA A 443 0.35 7.41 25.80
N ILE A 444 0.20 7.98 24.61
CA ILE A 444 -0.89 7.61 23.69
C ILE A 444 -0.57 6.24 23.09
N THR A 445 -1.47 5.28 23.27
CA THR A 445 -1.28 3.91 22.78
C THR A 445 -1.96 3.69 21.44
N HIS A 446 -3.24 4.06 21.32
CA HIS A 446 -4.05 3.91 20.11
C HIS A 446 -5.27 4.83 20.12
N ARG A 447 -5.90 4.98 18.95
CA ARG A 447 -7.15 5.73 18.80
C ARG A 447 -8.35 4.82 19.07
N VAL A 448 -9.35 5.35 19.78
CA VAL A 448 -10.59 4.64 20.12
C VAL A 448 -11.80 5.49 19.75
N PHE A 449 -12.95 4.86 19.51
CA PHE A 449 -14.20 5.53 19.10
C PHE A 449 -15.22 5.69 20.24
N ILE A 450 -14.86 5.28 21.45
CA ILE A 450 -15.63 5.55 22.66
C ILE A 450 -14.71 6.31 23.60
N LYS A 451 -15.23 7.33 24.27
CA LYS A 451 -14.47 8.05 25.28
C LYS A 451 -14.00 7.06 26.35
N PRO A 452 -12.67 6.89 26.55
CA PRO A 452 -12.13 5.98 27.54
C PRO A 452 -12.45 6.43 28.96
#